data_AF-A9HEJ6-F1
#
_entry.id   AF-A9HEJ6-F1
#
_cell.length_a   1.000
_cell.length_b   1.000
_cell.length_c   1.000
_cell.angle_alpha   90.00
_cell.angle_beta   90.00
_cell.angle_gamma   90.00
#
_symmetry.space_group_name_H-M   'P 1'
#
loop_
_entity.id
_entity.type
_entity.pdbx_description
1 polymer ?
#
loop_
_entity_poly.entity_id
_entity_poly.type
_entity_poly.pdbx_seq_one_letter_code
_entity_poly.pdbx_strand_id
1 'polypeptide(L)'
;MRIVAGTWRGRALAAPAGRTTRPTADRVRQALFDMLLHAPWGGYDRVAGARVLDGFAGTGALGLEALSRSAGHCVFFETDRAALAALHANIAACGAREATTVRAMDVTRPPAAVRPCDLLFLDPPYGRGLPERALAALDRAGWIAPRALVVIETGADEALPPDDGPLPGGVAGTRLAERRHGAARISIWRAATGMPE
;
A
#
# COMPACT_ATOMS: atom_id res chain seq x y z
N MET A 1 -2.39 -14.42 10.47
CA MET A 1 -2.00 -13.68 9.25
C MET A 1 -0.85 -14.40 8.63
N ARG A 2 -0.91 -14.58 7.31
CA ARG A 2 0.12 -15.23 6.52
C ARG A 2 0.20 -14.61 5.13
N ILE A 3 1.31 -14.81 4.45
CA ILE A 3 1.43 -14.51 3.02
C ILE A 3 0.51 -15.46 2.23
N VAL A 4 -0.27 -14.90 1.32
CA VAL A 4 -1.35 -15.61 0.61
C VAL A 4 -0.83 -16.30 -0.65
N ALA A 5 0.02 -15.63 -1.43
CA ALA A 5 0.56 -16.18 -2.67
C ALA A 5 2.02 -15.75 -2.93
N GLY A 6 2.59 -16.28 -4.02
CA GLY A 6 3.97 -15.99 -4.42
C GLY A 6 5.02 -16.81 -3.68
N THR A 7 6.28 -16.37 -3.75
CA THR A 7 7.46 -17.11 -3.27
C THR A 7 7.42 -17.44 -1.77
N TRP A 8 6.71 -16.64 -0.97
CA TRP A 8 6.59 -16.85 0.47
C TRP A 8 5.22 -17.34 0.91
N ARG A 9 4.40 -17.85 -0.02
CA ARG A 9 3.06 -18.38 0.25
C ARG A 9 3.02 -19.28 1.49
N GLY A 10 2.07 -19.02 2.37
CA GLY A 10 1.83 -19.79 3.59
C GLY A 10 2.68 -19.35 4.79
N ARG A 11 3.72 -18.53 4.59
CA ARG A 11 4.59 -18.04 5.66
C ARG A 11 3.79 -17.20 6.66
N ALA A 12 3.87 -17.57 7.94
CA ALA A 12 3.22 -16.85 9.02
C ALA A 12 3.90 -15.49 9.23
N LEU A 13 3.09 -14.47 9.49
CA LEU A 13 3.57 -13.14 9.85
C LEU A 13 3.26 -12.86 11.32
N ALA A 14 4.27 -12.37 12.04
CA ALA A 14 4.15 -11.85 13.39
C ALA A 14 3.23 -10.63 13.42
N ALA A 15 2.50 -10.50 14.52
CA ALA A 15 1.65 -9.36 14.84
C ALA A 15 1.95 -8.86 16.26
N PRO A 16 1.81 -7.55 16.55
CA PRO A 16 1.94 -7.03 17.90
C PRO A 16 1.00 -7.74 18.88
N ALA A 17 1.43 -7.89 20.13
CA ALA A 17 0.65 -8.52 21.19
C ALA A 17 -0.74 -7.86 21.32
N GLY A 18 -1.80 -8.68 21.45
CA GLY A 18 -3.18 -8.20 21.54
C GLY A 18 -3.87 -7.89 20.21
N ARG A 19 -3.15 -7.91 19.08
CA ARG A 19 -3.72 -7.78 17.73
C ARG A 19 -3.73 -9.14 17.03
N THR A 20 -4.70 -9.99 17.38
CA THR A 20 -4.96 -11.20 16.58
C THR A 20 -5.56 -10.81 15.24
N THR A 21 -4.95 -11.30 14.16
CA THR A 21 -5.43 -11.02 12.82
C THR A 21 -6.73 -11.77 12.56
N ARG A 22 -7.80 -11.04 12.23
CA ARG A 22 -9.09 -11.63 11.86
C ARG A 22 -8.99 -12.24 10.45
N PRO A 23 -9.61 -13.40 10.16
CA PRO A 23 -9.62 -14.04 8.83
C PRO A 23 -10.06 -13.12 7.68
N THR A 24 -10.85 -12.09 7.99
CA THR A 24 -11.28 -11.05 7.04
C THR A 24 -10.10 -10.32 6.40
N ALA A 25 -9.02 -10.05 7.13
CA ALA A 25 -7.86 -9.33 6.61
C ALA A 25 -7.09 -10.14 5.53
N ASP A 26 -7.01 -11.46 5.68
CA ASP A 26 -6.36 -12.33 4.69
C ASP A 26 -7.20 -12.41 3.39
N ARG A 27 -8.53 -12.51 3.51
CA ARG A 27 -9.45 -12.51 2.35
C ARG A 27 -9.47 -11.17 1.62
N VAL A 28 -9.47 -10.06 2.35
CA VAL A 28 -9.42 -8.71 1.76
C VAL A 28 -8.12 -8.51 0.98
N ARG A 29 -6.98 -8.89 1.57
CA ARG A 29 -5.68 -8.84 0.89
C ARG A 29 -5.64 -9.73 -0.35
N GLN A 30 -6.20 -10.95 -0.27
CA GLN A 30 -6.32 -11.81 -1.44
C GLN A 30 -7.13 -11.13 -2.55
N ALA A 31 -8.33 -10.64 -2.24
CA ALA A 31 -9.19 -9.97 -3.21
C ALA A 31 -8.53 -8.73 -3.82
N LEU A 32 -7.78 -7.96 -3.03
CA LEU A 32 -7.00 -6.82 -3.52
C LEU A 32 -5.98 -7.24 -4.58
N PHE A 33 -5.13 -8.22 -4.27
CA PHE A 33 -4.12 -8.65 -5.24
C PHE A 33 -4.72 -9.38 -6.44
N ASP A 34 -5.84 -10.08 -6.28
CA ASP A 34 -6.57 -10.67 -7.40
C ASP A 34 -7.07 -9.56 -8.36
N MET A 35 -7.58 -8.45 -7.83
CA MET A 35 -7.93 -7.27 -8.66
C MET A 35 -6.69 -6.67 -9.33
N LEU A 36 -5.60 -6.45 -8.59
CA LEU A 36 -4.37 -5.87 -9.16
C LEU A 36 -3.80 -6.73 -10.30
N LEU A 37 -3.91 -8.05 -10.21
CA LEU A 37 -3.34 -8.97 -11.19
C LEU A 37 -4.26 -9.25 -12.39
N HIS A 38 -5.58 -9.21 -12.22
CA HIS A 38 -6.54 -9.69 -13.22
C HIS A 38 -7.46 -8.62 -13.79
N ALA A 39 -7.52 -7.41 -13.22
CA ALA A 39 -8.32 -6.33 -13.79
C ALA A 39 -7.70 -5.80 -15.11
N PRO A 40 -8.51 -5.27 -16.06
CA PRO A 40 -8.00 -4.73 -17.33
C PRO A 40 -6.97 -3.61 -17.19
N TRP A 41 -7.04 -2.85 -16.10
CA TRP A 41 -6.12 -1.75 -15.77
C TRP A 41 -4.89 -2.20 -14.96
N GLY A 42 -4.92 -3.43 -14.44
CA GLY A 42 -3.89 -4.05 -13.65
C GLY A 42 -2.92 -4.88 -14.51
N GLY A 43 -2.61 -6.08 -14.04
CA GLY A 43 -1.75 -7.06 -14.72
C GLY A 43 -0.53 -7.44 -13.90
N TYR A 44 0.04 -8.61 -14.19
CA TYR A 44 1.26 -9.10 -13.53
C TYR A 44 2.40 -8.07 -13.60
N ASP A 45 2.58 -7.42 -14.74
CA ASP A 45 3.63 -6.41 -14.96
C ASP A 45 3.45 -5.13 -14.12
N ARG A 46 2.29 -4.94 -13.47
CA ARG A 46 2.08 -3.84 -12.52
C ARG A 46 2.59 -4.16 -11.12
N VAL A 47 2.83 -5.43 -10.82
CA VAL A 47 3.35 -5.90 -9.54
C VAL A 47 4.77 -6.41 -9.71
N ALA A 48 5.05 -7.20 -10.74
CA ALA A 48 6.37 -7.76 -11.00
C ALA A 48 7.40 -6.65 -11.26
N GLY A 49 8.51 -6.66 -10.52
CA GLY A 49 9.55 -5.65 -10.60
C GLY A 49 9.17 -4.27 -10.05
N ALA A 50 7.90 -4.05 -9.67
CA ALA A 50 7.41 -2.76 -9.21
C ALA A 50 8.15 -2.30 -7.95
N ARG A 51 8.39 -0.99 -7.86
CA ARG A 51 8.81 -0.35 -6.61
C ARG A 51 7.57 0.04 -5.82
N VAL A 52 7.44 -0.56 -4.64
CA VAL A 52 6.25 -0.46 -3.78
C VAL A 52 6.51 0.52 -2.64
N LEU A 53 5.48 1.29 -2.27
CA LEU A 53 5.42 2.02 -1.00
C LEU A 53 4.26 1.48 -0.16
N ASP A 54 4.52 1.19 1.10
CA ASP A 54 3.52 0.84 2.10
C ASP A 54 3.55 1.91 3.19
N GLY A 55 2.59 2.84 3.15
CA GLY A 55 2.63 4.11 3.87
C GLY A 55 2.17 4.03 5.32
N PHE A 56 1.46 2.97 5.67
CA PHE A 56 0.96 2.67 7.01
C PHE A 56 1.23 1.20 7.29
N ALA A 57 2.52 0.84 7.23
CA ALA A 57 2.94 -0.54 7.03
C ALA A 57 2.45 -1.51 8.09
N GLY A 58 2.34 -1.07 9.34
CA GLY A 58 2.02 -1.93 10.47
C GLY A 58 3.00 -3.11 10.54
N THR A 59 2.50 -4.30 10.24
CA THR A 59 3.27 -5.55 10.21
C THR A 59 3.97 -5.83 8.87
N GLY A 60 3.74 -4.99 7.87
CA GLY A 60 4.24 -5.11 6.49
C GLY A 60 3.43 -6.05 5.61
N ALA A 61 2.20 -6.39 6.00
CA ALA A 61 1.43 -7.45 5.35
C ALA A 61 1.18 -7.18 3.85
N LEU A 62 0.90 -5.94 3.44
CA LEU A 62 0.67 -5.58 2.04
C LEU A 62 1.98 -5.51 1.25
N GLY A 63 2.97 -4.78 1.73
CA GLY A 63 4.26 -4.69 1.06
C GLY A 63 4.99 -6.04 0.92
N LEU A 64 4.95 -6.90 1.95
CA LEU A 64 5.54 -8.24 1.87
C LEU A 64 4.76 -9.18 0.93
N GLU A 65 3.44 -9.03 0.84
CA GLU A 65 2.63 -9.77 -0.13
C GLU A 65 2.99 -9.35 -1.57
N ALA A 66 3.20 -8.05 -1.82
CA ALA A 66 3.67 -7.56 -3.11
C ALA A 66 5.06 -8.12 -3.48
N LEU A 67 6.00 -8.11 -2.54
CA LEU A 67 7.33 -8.71 -2.73
C LEU A 67 7.26 -10.21 -2.97
N SER A 68 6.42 -10.93 -2.23
CA SER A 68 6.17 -12.36 -2.47
C SER A 68 5.66 -12.60 -3.89
N ARG A 69 4.88 -11.67 -4.44
CA ARG A 69 4.36 -11.66 -5.81
C ARG A 69 5.31 -11.01 -6.82
N SER A 70 6.62 -11.02 -6.54
CA SER A 70 7.71 -10.59 -7.43
C SER A 70 7.89 -9.07 -7.57
N ALA A 71 7.32 -8.24 -6.69
CA ALA A 71 7.70 -6.83 -6.64
C ALA A 71 9.21 -6.67 -6.38
N GLY A 72 9.82 -5.65 -6.98
CA GLY A 72 11.27 -5.50 -7.00
C GLY A 72 11.83 -4.93 -5.70
N HIS A 73 11.10 -4.01 -5.06
CA HIS A 73 11.52 -3.40 -3.80
C HIS A 73 10.32 -2.79 -3.06
N CYS A 74 10.29 -2.82 -1.73
CA CYS A 74 9.25 -2.16 -0.92
C CYS A 74 9.84 -1.16 0.08
N VAL A 75 9.30 0.06 0.10
CA VAL A 75 9.58 1.09 1.11
C VAL A 75 8.43 1.12 2.10
N PHE A 76 8.71 0.82 3.37
CA PHE A 76 7.73 0.83 4.45
C PHE A 76 7.86 2.11 5.27
N PHE A 77 6.75 2.79 5.54
CA PHE A 77 6.64 3.85 6.55
C PHE A 77 5.81 3.34 7.73
N GLU A 78 6.35 3.48 8.94
CA GLU A 78 5.66 3.13 10.18
C GLU A 78 6.21 3.95 11.35
N THR A 79 5.34 4.30 12.30
CA THR A 79 5.68 5.10 13.50
C THR A 79 5.58 4.32 14.81
N ASP A 80 4.73 3.30 14.87
CA ASP A 80 4.52 2.50 16.06
C ASP A 80 5.69 1.54 16.30
N ARG A 81 6.26 1.58 17.51
CA ARG A 81 7.45 0.79 17.85
C ARG A 81 7.17 -0.70 17.86
N ALA A 82 5.99 -1.12 18.30
CA ALA A 82 5.62 -2.53 18.34
C ALA A 82 5.38 -3.09 16.92
N ALA A 83 4.74 -2.29 16.06
CA ALA A 83 4.57 -2.58 14.64
C ALA A 83 5.92 -2.66 13.91
N LEU A 84 6.84 -1.71 14.13
CA LEU A 84 8.20 -1.74 13.58
C LEU A 84 8.95 -3.02 13.96
N ALA A 85 8.87 -3.44 15.23
CA ALA A 85 9.49 -4.69 15.68
C ALA A 85 8.91 -5.91 14.93
N ALA A 86 7.58 -5.98 14.78
CA ALA A 86 6.92 -7.04 14.03
C ALA A 86 7.27 -6.99 12.53
N LEU A 87 7.30 -5.81 11.92
CA LEU A 87 7.70 -5.58 10.53
C LEU A 87 9.13 -6.09 10.27
N HIS A 88 10.09 -5.71 11.12
CA HIS A 88 11.46 -6.19 10.99
C HIS A 88 11.58 -7.71 11.15
N ALA A 89 10.84 -8.30 12.08
CA ALA A 89 10.79 -9.75 12.24
C ALA A 89 10.21 -10.44 10.99
N ASN A 90 9.16 -9.86 10.40
CA ASN A 90 8.50 -10.38 9.20
C ASN A 90 9.38 -10.25 7.94
N ILE A 91 10.06 -9.12 7.76
CA ILE A 91 11.05 -8.92 6.69
C ILE A 91 12.16 -9.97 6.81
N ALA A 92 12.68 -10.17 8.02
CA ALA A 92 13.71 -11.17 8.29
C ALA A 92 13.20 -12.59 8.00
N ALA A 93 12.00 -12.91 8.49
CA ALA A 93 11.36 -14.18 8.26
C ALA A 93 11.16 -14.44 6.77
N CYS A 94 10.83 -13.44 5.96
CA CYS A 94 10.70 -13.58 4.51
C CYS A 94 12.03 -13.57 3.74
N GLY A 95 13.17 -13.31 4.40
CA GLY A 95 14.45 -13.12 3.71
C GLY A 95 14.47 -11.87 2.83
N ALA A 96 13.62 -10.87 3.11
CA ALA A 96 13.33 -9.74 2.23
C ALA A 96 14.23 -8.51 2.50
N ARG A 97 15.27 -8.63 3.32
CA ARG A 97 16.05 -7.47 3.81
C ARG A 97 16.62 -6.61 2.68
N GLU A 98 17.17 -7.24 1.63
CA GLU A 98 17.77 -6.52 0.49
C GLU A 98 16.75 -5.86 -0.43
N ALA A 99 15.52 -6.39 -0.47
CA ALA A 99 14.42 -5.87 -1.26
C ALA A 99 13.56 -4.86 -0.47
N THR A 100 14.01 -4.38 0.69
CA THR A 100 13.21 -3.51 1.56
C THR A 100 13.98 -2.31 2.09
N THR A 101 13.26 -1.21 2.30
CA THR A 101 13.73 -0.06 3.08
C THR A 101 12.66 0.26 4.12
N VAL A 102 13.04 0.32 5.39
CA VAL A 102 12.13 0.71 6.48
C VAL A 102 12.43 2.15 6.90
N ARG A 103 11.39 2.99 6.93
CA ARG A 103 11.41 4.38 7.38
C ARG A 103 10.56 4.46 8.65
N ALA A 104 11.21 4.54 9.81
CA ALA A 104 10.55 4.68 11.10
C ALA A 104 10.03 6.11 11.31
N MET A 105 9.10 6.57 10.46
CA MET A 105 8.59 7.93 10.44
C MET A 105 7.19 8.01 9.81
N ASP A 106 6.54 9.16 10.00
CA ASP A 106 5.23 9.46 9.46
C ASP A 106 5.29 9.73 7.94
N VAL A 107 4.49 8.98 7.17
CA VAL A 107 4.40 9.11 5.71
C VAL A 107 3.83 10.46 5.25
N THR A 108 3.14 11.21 6.11
CA THR A 108 2.65 12.56 5.82
C THR A 108 3.75 13.62 5.82
N ARG A 109 4.97 13.24 6.22
CA ARG A 109 6.18 14.09 6.19
C ARG A 109 7.37 13.30 5.61
N PRO A 110 7.25 12.77 4.39
CA PRO A 110 8.28 11.92 3.82
C PRO A 110 9.48 12.78 3.40
N PRO A 111 10.71 12.25 3.43
CA PRO A 111 11.85 12.92 2.81
C PRO A 111 11.65 12.96 1.29
N ALA A 112 12.47 13.73 0.59
CA ALA A 112 12.52 13.66 -0.87
C ALA A 112 12.77 12.21 -1.34
N ALA A 113 12.01 11.76 -2.33
CA ALA A 113 12.16 10.43 -2.88
C ALA A 113 13.49 10.31 -3.61
N VAL A 114 14.23 9.24 -3.34
CA VAL A 114 15.40 8.88 -4.17
C VAL A 114 14.94 8.40 -5.54
N ARG A 115 13.84 7.61 -5.56
CA ARG A 115 13.14 7.14 -6.75
C ARG A 115 11.65 7.01 -6.44
N PRO A 116 10.76 7.35 -7.38
CA PRO A 116 9.32 7.20 -7.21
C PRO A 116 8.92 5.72 -7.16
N CYS A 117 7.71 5.45 -6.67
CA CYS A 117 7.11 4.12 -6.56
C CYS A 117 5.96 3.95 -7.56
N ASP A 118 5.83 2.74 -8.09
CA ASP A 118 4.84 2.34 -9.10
C ASP A 118 3.53 1.85 -8.48
N LEU A 119 3.60 1.35 -7.24
CA LEU A 119 2.48 0.83 -6.48
C LEU A 119 2.52 1.35 -5.04
N LEU A 120 1.44 1.98 -4.60
CA LEU A 120 1.35 2.56 -3.27
C LEU A 120 0.17 1.95 -2.52
N PHE A 121 0.39 1.56 -1.27
CA PHE A 121 -0.64 1.13 -0.32
C PHE A 121 -0.77 2.16 0.79
N LEU A 122 -1.98 2.68 0.99
CA LEU A 122 -2.33 3.58 2.07
C LEU A 122 -3.51 2.99 2.85
N ASP A 123 -3.21 2.36 3.98
CA ASP A 123 -4.20 1.79 4.91
C ASP A 123 -4.11 2.48 6.30
N PRO A 124 -4.47 3.77 6.39
CA PRO A 124 -4.42 4.47 7.67
C PRO A 124 -5.58 4.07 8.59
N PRO A 125 -5.43 4.31 9.90
CA PRO A 125 -6.58 4.28 10.81
C PRO A 125 -7.65 5.30 10.37
N TYR A 126 -8.91 4.85 10.34
CA TYR A 126 -10.05 5.59 9.77
C TYR A 126 -10.36 6.93 10.46
N GLY A 127 -11.02 7.82 9.71
CA GLY A 127 -11.62 9.04 10.25
C GLY A 127 -10.65 10.17 10.60
N ARG A 128 -9.45 10.18 10.02
CA ARG A 128 -8.40 11.18 10.32
C ARG A 128 -7.95 12.03 9.13
N GLY A 129 -8.51 11.81 7.94
CA GLY A 129 -8.07 12.50 6.70
C GLY A 129 -6.60 12.26 6.39
N LEU A 130 -6.08 11.09 6.77
CA LEU A 130 -4.69 10.70 6.59
C LEU A 130 -4.35 10.34 5.13
N PRO A 131 -5.21 9.65 4.35
CA PRO A 131 -4.92 9.38 2.94
C PRO A 131 -4.63 10.65 2.14
N GLU A 132 -5.45 11.69 2.31
CA GLU A 132 -5.32 12.97 1.60
C GLU A 132 -4.00 13.65 1.92
N ARG A 133 -3.65 13.71 3.22
CA ARG A 133 -2.40 14.34 3.69
C ARG A 133 -1.19 13.55 3.22
N ALA A 134 -1.24 12.22 3.29
CA ALA A 134 -0.17 11.34 2.85
C ALA A 134 0.07 11.50 1.34
N LEU A 135 -0.98 11.45 0.52
CA LEU A 135 -0.84 11.58 -0.93
C LEU A 135 -0.30 12.93 -1.35
N ALA A 136 -0.83 14.03 -0.80
CA ALA A 136 -0.32 15.37 -1.10
C ALA A 136 1.16 15.54 -0.67
N ALA A 137 1.58 14.89 0.42
CA ALA A 137 2.98 14.93 0.85
C ALA A 137 3.89 14.06 -0.03
N LEU A 138 3.45 12.85 -0.38
CA LEU A 138 4.17 11.91 -1.24
C LEU A 138 4.35 12.47 -2.65
N ASP A 139 3.30 13.09 -3.22
CA ASP A 139 3.35 13.73 -4.53
C ASP A 139 4.40 14.85 -4.56
N ARG A 140 4.31 15.81 -3.63
CA ARG A 140 5.28 16.91 -3.51
C ARG A 140 6.72 16.45 -3.29
N ALA A 141 6.90 15.33 -2.59
CA ALA A 141 8.22 14.75 -2.33
C ALA A 141 8.71 13.81 -3.44
N GLY A 142 7.96 13.62 -4.54
CA GLY A 142 8.37 12.84 -5.71
C GLY A 142 8.25 11.33 -5.55
N TRP A 143 7.39 10.83 -4.65
CA TRP A 143 7.23 9.40 -4.40
C TRP A 143 6.27 8.70 -5.37
N ILE A 144 5.45 9.43 -6.12
CA ILE A 144 4.41 8.87 -6.98
C ILE A 144 4.90 8.86 -8.43
N ALA A 145 5.16 7.68 -8.98
CA ALA A 145 5.57 7.56 -10.38
C ALA A 145 4.42 7.94 -11.33
N PRO A 146 4.72 8.41 -12.55
CA PRO A 146 3.71 8.55 -13.58
C PRO A 146 2.94 7.23 -13.77
N ARG A 147 1.61 7.29 -13.78
CA ARG A 147 0.72 6.12 -13.93
C ARG A 147 0.82 5.09 -12.79
N ALA A 148 1.38 5.46 -11.64
CA ALA A 148 1.41 4.62 -10.46
C ALA A 148 -0.01 4.19 -10.05
N LEU A 149 -0.13 2.96 -9.56
CA LEU A 149 -1.35 2.48 -8.94
C LEU A 149 -1.32 2.84 -7.46
N VAL A 150 -2.40 3.46 -7.00
CA VAL A 150 -2.55 3.86 -5.59
C VAL A 150 -3.77 3.15 -5.02
N VAL A 151 -3.53 2.33 -4.00
CA VAL A 151 -4.56 1.61 -3.25
C VAL A 151 -4.77 2.33 -1.93
N ILE A 152 -6.00 2.73 -1.66
CA ILE A 152 -6.38 3.47 -0.47
C ILE A 152 -7.49 2.71 0.25
N GLU A 153 -7.26 2.38 1.51
CA GLU A 153 -8.29 1.89 2.42
C GLU A 153 -8.82 3.05 3.30
N THR A 154 -10.14 3.16 3.39
CA THR A 154 -10.83 4.13 4.26
C THR A 154 -11.98 3.43 4.98
N GLY A 155 -12.59 4.12 5.95
CA GLY A 155 -13.93 3.76 6.41
C GLY A 155 -14.92 3.80 5.25
N ALA A 156 -15.92 2.92 5.29
CA ALA A 156 -16.88 2.74 4.19
C ALA A 156 -17.77 3.97 3.94
N ASP A 157 -17.94 4.83 4.95
CA ASP A 157 -18.77 6.04 4.89
C ASP A 157 -17.94 7.32 4.80
N GLU A 158 -16.61 7.22 4.69
CA GLU A 158 -15.77 8.40 4.42
C GLU A 158 -16.09 8.93 3.00
N ALA A 159 -15.91 10.22 2.74
CA ALA A 159 -16.12 10.74 1.40
C ALA A 159 -14.94 10.36 0.48
N LEU A 160 -15.23 10.06 -0.79
CA LEU A 160 -14.21 9.97 -1.83
C LEU A 160 -14.44 11.08 -2.86
N PRO A 161 -13.39 11.54 -3.55
CA PRO A 161 -13.54 12.34 -4.76
C PRO A 161 -14.45 11.64 -5.80
N PRO A 162 -15.04 12.39 -6.75
CA PRO A 162 -15.73 11.84 -7.91
C PRO A 162 -14.86 10.84 -8.69
N ASP A 163 -15.47 9.93 -9.45
CA ASP A 163 -14.77 8.89 -10.23
C ASP A 163 -13.78 9.47 -11.26
N ASP A 164 -14.18 10.56 -11.90
CA ASP A 164 -13.39 11.36 -12.85
C ASP A 164 -12.54 12.45 -12.15
N GLY A 165 -12.62 12.53 -10.82
CA GLY A 165 -11.88 13.47 -10.00
C GLY A 165 -10.46 13.01 -9.68
N PRO A 166 -9.64 13.92 -9.10
CA PRO A 166 -8.29 13.59 -8.66
C PRO A 166 -8.31 12.57 -7.52
N LEU A 167 -7.15 11.99 -7.25
CA LEU A 167 -6.94 11.21 -6.04
C LEU A 167 -7.15 12.09 -4.79
N PRO A 168 -7.47 11.48 -3.63
CA PRO A 168 -7.48 12.19 -2.36
C PRO A 168 -6.21 13.03 -2.15
N GLY A 169 -6.36 14.27 -1.67
CA GLY A 169 -5.25 15.22 -1.56
C GLY A 169 -4.97 16.05 -2.82
N GLY A 170 -5.78 15.92 -3.88
CA GLY A 170 -5.69 16.74 -5.09
C GLY A 170 -4.63 16.27 -6.09
N VAL A 171 -4.09 15.05 -5.91
CA VAL A 171 -3.10 14.47 -6.82
C VAL A 171 -3.79 14.09 -8.13
N ALA A 172 -3.26 14.55 -9.26
CA ALA A 172 -3.83 14.28 -10.57
C ALA A 172 -3.96 12.78 -10.83
N GLY A 173 -5.11 12.34 -11.35
CA GLY A 173 -5.37 10.95 -11.67
C GLY A 173 -6.86 10.64 -11.73
N THR A 174 -7.21 9.34 -11.69
CA THR A 174 -8.60 8.86 -11.83
C THR A 174 -8.83 7.59 -11.02
N ARG A 175 -10.07 7.34 -10.60
CA ARG A 175 -10.45 6.09 -9.91
C ARG A 175 -10.64 4.97 -10.92
N LEU A 176 -10.03 3.81 -10.64
CA LEU A 176 -10.14 2.60 -11.45
C LEU A 176 -11.12 1.59 -10.88
N ALA A 177 -11.21 1.50 -9.56
CA ALA A 177 -12.09 0.56 -8.87
C ALA A 177 -12.37 0.98 -7.43
N GLU A 178 -13.48 0.47 -6.90
CA GLU A 178 -13.86 0.57 -5.50
C GLU A 178 -14.51 -0.74 -5.03
N ARG A 179 -14.20 -1.19 -3.81
CA ARG A 179 -14.84 -2.34 -3.16
C ARG A 179 -15.09 -2.05 -1.69
N ARG A 180 -16.29 -2.39 -1.21
CA ARG A 180 -16.64 -2.34 0.21
C ARG A 180 -16.44 -3.72 0.86
N HIS A 181 -15.85 -3.74 2.05
CA HIS A 181 -15.60 -4.92 2.86
C HIS A 181 -16.05 -4.67 4.30
N GLY A 182 -17.37 -4.81 4.55
CA GLY A 182 -17.95 -4.46 5.84
C GLY A 182 -17.80 -2.96 6.12
N ALA A 183 -17.12 -2.61 7.21
CA ALA A 183 -16.87 -1.21 7.60
C ALA A 183 -15.72 -0.54 6.84
N ALA A 184 -14.96 -1.31 6.06
CA ALA A 184 -13.84 -0.81 5.24
C ALA A 184 -14.27 -0.61 3.79
N ARG A 185 -13.60 0.29 3.09
CA ARG A 185 -13.67 0.46 1.64
C ARG A 185 -12.27 0.59 1.07
N ILE A 186 -11.99 -0.18 0.04
CA ILE A 186 -10.76 -0.10 -0.75
C ILE A 186 -11.09 0.60 -2.05
N SER A 187 -10.30 1.61 -2.39
CA SER A 187 -10.34 2.29 -3.69
C SER A 187 -8.97 2.18 -4.37
N ILE A 188 -8.99 2.01 -5.69
CA ILE A 188 -7.78 1.86 -6.51
C ILE A 188 -7.79 2.96 -7.55
N TRP A 189 -6.68 3.66 -7.66
CA TRP A 189 -6.53 4.86 -8.48
C TRP A 189 -5.30 4.74 -9.38
N ARG A 190 -5.31 5.49 -10.48
CA ARG A 190 -4.15 5.69 -11.34
C ARG A 190 -3.71 7.14 -11.26
N ALA A 191 -2.48 7.38 -10.82
CA ALA A 191 -1.88 8.70 -10.84
C ALA A 191 -1.61 9.18 -12.27
N ALA A 192 -1.72 10.48 -12.50
CA ALA A 192 -1.36 11.18 -13.74
C ALA A 192 -0.22 12.19 -13.52
N THR A 193 0.57 12.00 -12.47
CA THR A 193 1.67 12.88 -12.07
C THR A 193 2.75 12.94 -13.15
N GLY A 194 3.26 14.14 -13.43
CA GLY A 194 4.40 14.34 -14.33
C GLY A 194 4.14 14.14 -15.83
N MET A 195 2.88 14.13 -16.28
CA MET A 195 2.57 14.34 -17.71
C MET A 195 2.65 15.85 -17.99
N PRO A 196 3.64 16.36 -18.75
CA PRO A 196 3.51 17.69 -19.33
C PRO A 196 2.28 17.71 -20.26
N GLU A 197 1.59 18.85 -20.30
CA GLU A 197 0.66 19.18 -21.39
C GLU A 197 1.33 19.07 -22.77
#